data_AF-L0KBR0-F1
#
_entry.id   AF-L0KBR0-F1
#
_cell.length_a   1.000
_cell.length_b   1.000
_cell.length_c   1.000
_cell.angle_alpha   90.00
_cell.angle_beta   90.00
_cell.angle_gamma   90.00
#
_symmetry.space_group_name_H-M   'P 1'
#
loop_
_entity.id
_entity.type
_entity.pdbx_description
1 polymer ?
#
loop_
_entity_poly.entity_id
_entity_poly.type
_entity_poly.pdbx_seq_one_letter_code
_entity_poly.pdbx_strand_id
1 'polypeptide(L)'
;MTEDILDPKVDFVFKKVFGSENHKEILIAFLNSVFGNKQSEEEIVDISIDNPDIDKDWKDDKFSRLDIKATTSNDSKVNIEIQLKNQYNMKKRTLYYWSKLYESQMKSGDPYNKLERTVTINILNFTYLKKNNRYHNAYILKEKETNEILTDLEEIHFIELSKLDEDEFESVEDIENKSKEDKLVPWALFLKNPQSEVMKMLEEGMKELKEAAERLEILSHDEETREIYESRQKAIHDQITNIQEAAKEAREEGLEEGEKKGRKKEKIEVAKEMLKDGLSIEKIEKFTNLTKEEIKNLIEK
;
A
#
# COMPACT_ATOMS: atom_id res chain seq x y z
N MET A 1 -12.48 8.50 31.75
CA MET A 1 -11.89 7.54 30.80
C MET A 1 -11.88 8.28 29.48
N THR A 2 -10.73 8.73 29.00
CA THR A 2 -10.62 9.23 27.63
C THR A 2 -10.91 8.04 26.73
N GLU A 3 -12.06 8.03 26.09
CA GLU A 3 -12.39 6.95 25.16
C GLU A 3 -11.38 6.98 24.00
N ASP A 4 -10.86 5.83 23.64
CA ASP A 4 -9.78 5.69 22.66
C ASP A 4 -10.29 6.09 21.27
N ILE A 5 -9.55 6.96 20.59
CA ILE A 5 -9.91 7.48 19.26
C ILE A 5 -9.63 6.42 18.21
N LEU A 6 -10.52 6.28 17.23
CA LEU A 6 -10.34 5.31 16.16
C LEU A 6 -9.10 5.64 15.33
N ASP A 7 -8.35 4.62 14.91
CA ASP A 7 -7.20 4.83 14.03
C ASP A 7 -7.67 5.24 12.63
N PRO A 8 -7.37 6.47 12.15
CA PRO A 8 -7.80 6.97 10.85
C PRO A 8 -7.13 6.22 9.69
N LYS A 9 -6.14 5.37 9.94
CA LYS A 9 -5.51 4.50 8.93
C LYS A 9 -6.32 3.25 8.62
N VAL A 10 -7.33 2.92 9.44
CA VAL A 10 -8.28 1.85 9.12
C VAL A 10 -9.16 2.31 7.97
N ASP A 11 -9.20 1.52 6.91
CA ASP A 11 -9.85 1.88 5.64
C ASP A 11 -11.30 2.35 5.79
N PHE A 12 -12.08 1.70 6.64
CA PHE A 12 -13.44 2.11 6.97
C PHE A 12 -13.51 3.50 7.63
N VAL A 13 -12.62 3.77 8.59
CA VAL A 13 -12.56 5.05 9.29
C VAL A 13 -12.12 6.14 8.33
N PHE A 14 -11.06 5.88 7.55
CA PHE A 14 -10.59 6.76 6.49
C PHE A 14 -11.71 7.13 5.53
N LYS A 15 -12.45 6.14 5.02
CA LYS A 15 -13.59 6.36 4.13
C LYS A 15 -14.71 7.15 4.79
N LYS A 16 -15.04 6.91 6.07
CA LYS A 16 -16.05 7.71 6.78
C LYS A 16 -15.62 9.16 6.99
N VAL A 17 -14.33 9.43 7.21
CA VAL A 17 -13.80 10.80 7.41
C VAL A 17 -13.67 11.54 6.08
N PHE A 18 -12.93 10.98 5.11
CA PHE A 18 -12.59 11.65 3.85
C PHE A 18 -13.63 11.41 2.75
N GLY A 19 -14.38 10.31 2.81
CA GLY A 19 -15.33 9.90 1.76
C GLY A 19 -16.76 10.38 1.98
N SER A 20 -16.97 11.51 2.67
CA SER A 20 -18.31 12.02 2.99
C SER A 20 -18.77 13.12 2.03
N GLU A 21 -19.93 12.90 1.39
CA GLU A 21 -20.58 13.91 0.52
C GLU A 21 -20.92 15.22 1.26
N ASN A 22 -21.12 15.17 2.58
CA ASN A 22 -21.44 16.35 3.39
C ASN A 22 -20.19 17.12 3.86
N HIS A 23 -19.00 16.54 3.70
CA HIS A 23 -17.72 17.08 4.20
C HIS A 23 -16.61 16.97 3.13
N LYS A 24 -16.94 17.32 1.89
CA LYS A 24 -16.04 17.21 0.73
C LYS A 24 -14.75 18.01 0.91
N GLU A 25 -14.79 19.07 1.70
CA GLU A 25 -13.67 19.99 1.89
C GLU A 25 -12.47 19.32 2.54
N ILE A 26 -12.70 18.31 3.38
CA ILE A 26 -11.64 17.47 3.95
C ILE A 26 -10.86 16.80 2.83
N LEU A 27 -11.56 16.16 1.89
CA LEU A 27 -10.95 15.43 0.80
C LEU A 27 -10.35 16.36 -0.26
N ILE A 28 -11.00 17.49 -0.55
CA ILE A 28 -10.46 18.52 -1.44
C ILE A 28 -9.13 19.05 -0.90
N ALA A 29 -9.08 19.42 0.38
CA ALA A 29 -7.85 19.90 1.01
C ALA A 29 -6.76 18.83 1.06
N PHE A 30 -7.12 17.58 1.34
CA PHE A 30 -6.19 16.46 1.26
C PHE A 30 -5.63 16.29 -0.15
N LEU A 31 -6.47 16.24 -1.18
CA LEU A 31 -6.02 16.08 -2.58
C LEU A 31 -5.17 17.25 -3.05
N ASN A 32 -5.57 18.49 -2.74
CA ASN A 32 -4.77 19.68 -3.03
C ASN A 32 -3.42 19.64 -2.29
N SER A 33 -3.32 19.01 -1.12
CA SER A 33 -2.03 18.80 -0.45
C SER A 33 -1.15 17.76 -1.17
N VAL A 34 -1.76 16.70 -1.72
CA VAL A 34 -1.06 15.66 -2.49
C VAL A 34 -0.55 16.21 -3.83
N PHE A 35 -1.35 17.02 -4.53
CA PHE A 35 -1.01 17.57 -5.84
C PHE A 35 -0.20 18.88 -5.75
N GLY A 36 -0.45 19.69 -4.73
CA GLY A 36 0.08 21.06 -4.58
C GLY A 36 1.60 21.18 -4.40
N ASN A 37 2.30 20.05 -4.26
CA ASN A 37 3.76 19.98 -4.33
C ASN A 37 4.29 20.08 -5.79
N LYS A 38 3.40 20.09 -6.79
CA LYS A 38 3.70 20.24 -8.21
C LYS A 38 3.04 21.51 -8.72
N GLN A 39 3.85 22.51 -9.05
CA GLN A 39 3.44 23.88 -9.42
C GLN A 39 2.54 23.98 -10.68
N SER A 40 2.11 22.87 -11.27
CA SER A 40 1.44 22.80 -12.58
C SER A 40 0.00 22.30 -12.54
N GLU A 41 -0.53 21.87 -11.38
CA GLU A 41 -1.90 21.35 -11.29
C GLU A 41 -2.87 22.44 -10.82
N GLU A 42 -3.99 22.57 -11.53
CA GLU A 42 -5.09 23.44 -11.12
C GLU A 42 -5.63 23.00 -9.75
N GLU A 43 -5.94 23.98 -8.91
CA GLU A 43 -6.51 23.73 -7.59
C GLU A 43 -7.89 23.08 -7.73
N ILE A 44 -8.09 21.97 -7.03
CA ILE A 44 -9.39 21.30 -6.97
C ILE A 44 -10.29 22.15 -6.10
N VAL A 45 -11.41 22.62 -6.65
CA VAL A 45 -12.39 23.46 -5.94
C VAL A 45 -13.67 22.73 -5.57
N ASP A 46 -13.93 21.58 -6.20
CA ASP A 46 -15.08 20.72 -5.91
C ASP A 46 -14.78 19.26 -6.30
N ILE A 47 -15.53 18.33 -5.71
CA ILE A 47 -15.48 16.89 -6.00
C ILE A 47 -16.89 16.24 -5.94
N SER A 48 -17.06 15.16 -6.68
CA SER A 48 -18.17 14.21 -6.52
C SER A 48 -17.60 12.88 -6.07
N ILE A 49 -18.11 12.30 -4.98
CA ILE A 49 -17.72 10.97 -4.53
C ILE A 49 -18.56 9.95 -5.28
N ASP A 50 -17.90 9.09 -6.05
CA ASP A 50 -18.55 8.15 -6.97
C ASP A 50 -19.06 6.89 -6.24
N ASN A 51 -18.49 6.58 -5.08
CA ASN A 51 -18.83 5.40 -4.27
C ASN A 51 -19.08 5.73 -2.77
N PRO A 52 -20.06 6.58 -2.43
CA PRO A 52 -20.30 7.03 -1.06
C PRO A 52 -20.87 5.94 -0.14
N ASP A 53 -21.55 4.94 -0.72
CA ASP A 53 -22.25 3.88 0.03
C ASP A 53 -21.28 2.81 0.54
N ILE A 54 -20.86 2.94 1.79
CA ILE A 54 -20.01 1.96 2.47
C ILE A 54 -20.68 0.57 2.50
N ASP A 55 -21.98 0.48 2.80
CA ASP A 55 -22.70 -0.80 2.95
C ASP A 55 -22.76 -1.64 1.67
N LYS A 56 -22.72 -1.00 0.50
CA LYS A 56 -22.66 -1.72 -0.79
C LYS A 56 -21.30 -2.39 -0.95
N ASP A 57 -20.22 -1.72 -0.53
CA ASP A 57 -18.88 -2.29 -0.60
C ASP A 57 -18.71 -3.48 0.35
N TRP A 58 -19.35 -3.47 1.53
CA TRP A 58 -19.32 -4.61 2.49
C TRP A 58 -20.07 -5.84 2.00
N LYS A 59 -21.11 -5.68 1.17
CA LYS A 59 -21.90 -6.82 0.64
C LYS A 59 -21.14 -7.64 -0.38
N ASP A 60 -20.16 -7.04 -1.06
CA ASP A 60 -19.42 -7.70 -2.13
C ASP A 60 -18.27 -8.58 -1.61
N ASP A 61 -17.72 -8.33 -0.41
CA ASP A 61 -16.83 -9.26 0.33
C ASP A 61 -16.51 -8.70 1.73
N LYS A 62 -16.32 -9.54 2.75
CA LYS A 62 -15.76 -9.11 4.07
C LYS A 62 -14.34 -8.55 3.93
N PHE A 63 -13.67 -8.82 2.81
CA PHE A 63 -12.35 -8.29 2.44
C PHE A 63 -12.40 -7.21 1.36
N SER A 64 -13.59 -6.73 1.00
CA SER A 64 -13.73 -5.61 0.08
C SER A 64 -12.98 -4.40 0.65
N ARG A 65 -12.25 -3.72 -0.21
CA ARG A 65 -11.41 -2.60 0.17
C ARG A 65 -12.22 -1.33 0.01
N LEU A 66 -12.21 -0.52 1.06
CA LEU A 66 -12.99 0.69 1.14
C LEU A 66 -12.19 1.85 0.52
N ASP A 67 -12.02 1.79 -0.80
CA ASP A 67 -11.45 2.89 -1.57
C ASP A 67 -12.42 4.08 -1.64
N ILE A 68 -11.85 5.27 -1.83
CA ILE A 68 -12.60 6.48 -2.18
C ILE A 68 -12.36 6.75 -3.66
N LYS A 69 -13.43 6.74 -4.44
CA LYS A 69 -13.44 7.14 -5.84
C LYS A 69 -14.11 8.50 -5.93
N ALA A 70 -13.44 9.44 -6.55
CA ALA A 70 -13.96 10.77 -6.73
C ALA A 70 -13.68 11.30 -8.14
N THR A 71 -14.59 12.16 -8.61
CA THR A 71 -14.41 12.98 -9.80
C THR A 71 -14.19 14.42 -9.35
N THR A 72 -13.11 15.04 -9.77
CA THR A 72 -12.79 16.43 -9.44
C THR A 72 -13.52 17.42 -10.35
N SER A 73 -13.54 18.69 -9.96
CA SER A 73 -14.08 19.81 -10.76
C SER A 73 -13.47 19.98 -12.17
N ASN A 74 -12.30 19.40 -12.44
CA ASN A 74 -11.67 19.34 -13.77
C ASN A 74 -11.82 17.95 -14.44
N ASP A 75 -12.85 17.21 -14.06
CA ASP A 75 -13.23 15.89 -14.58
C ASP A 75 -12.21 14.74 -14.37
N SER A 76 -11.09 15.01 -13.66
CA SER A 76 -10.13 13.96 -13.31
C SER A 76 -10.75 12.91 -12.39
N LYS A 77 -10.44 11.65 -12.64
CA LYS A 77 -10.84 10.51 -11.81
C LYS A 77 -9.75 10.20 -10.80
N VAL A 78 -10.10 10.14 -9.52
CA VAL A 78 -9.17 9.86 -8.43
C VAL A 78 -9.62 8.62 -7.67
N ASN A 79 -8.71 7.67 -7.48
CA ASN A 79 -8.90 6.53 -6.60
C ASN A 79 -7.93 6.59 -5.42
N ILE A 80 -8.43 6.50 -4.20
CA ILE A 80 -7.62 6.60 -2.98
C ILE A 80 -7.78 5.32 -2.18
N GLU A 81 -6.66 4.63 -1.97
CA GLU A 81 -6.60 3.39 -1.21
C GLU A 81 -5.63 3.55 -0.04
N ILE A 82 -6.10 3.35 1.19
CA ILE A 82 -5.24 3.26 2.38
C ILE A 82 -5.03 1.79 2.78
N GLN A 83 -3.80 1.44 3.12
CA GLN A 83 -3.44 0.07 3.48
C GLN A 83 -2.52 0.01 4.69
N LEU A 84 -2.97 -0.77 5.68
CA LEU A 84 -2.20 -1.08 6.87
C LEU A 84 -1.15 -2.18 6.65
N LYS A 85 -1.28 -2.98 5.57
CA LYS A 85 -0.45 -4.16 5.36
C LYS A 85 -0.03 -4.40 3.92
N ASN A 86 1.17 -4.94 3.81
CA ASN A 86 1.75 -5.35 2.54
C ASN A 86 1.18 -6.70 2.09
N GLN A 87 0.41 -6.69 1.01
CA GLN A 87 -0.09 -7.91 0.35
C GLN A 87 0.86 -8.40 -0.77
N TYR A 88 2.05 -7.81 -0.90
CA TYR A 88 3.14 -8.14 -1.83
C TYR A 88 2.82 -8.08 -3.33
N ASN A 89 1.58 -7.78 -3.72
CA ASN A 89 1.12 -7.66 -5.10
C ASN A 89 0.75 -6.22 -5.51
N MET A 90 1.06 -5.22 -4.68
CA MET A 90 0.59 -3.85 -4.84
C MET A 90 0.81 -3.26 -6.23
N LYS A 91 2.02 -3.27 -6.80
CA LYS A 91 2.27 -2.70 -8.15
C LYS A 91 1.30 -3.21 -9.21
N LYS A 92 1.16 -4.53 -9.34
CA LYS A 92 0.28 -5.15 -10.34
C LYS A 92 -1.18 -4.79 -10.10
N ARG A 93 -1.55 -4.68 -8.82
CA ARG A 93 -2.91 -4.45 -8.38
C ARG A 93 -3.33 -2.99 -8.53
N THR A 94 -2.47 -2.05 -8.14
CA THR A 94 -2.62 -0.63 -8.41
C THR A 94 -2.78 -0.41 -9.92
N LEU A 95 -1.93 -1.02 -10.75
CA LEU A 95 -2.07 -0.97 -12.21
C LEU A 95 -3.41 -1.53 -12.71
N TYR A 96 -3.88 -2.64 -12.15
CA TYR A 96 -5.18 -3.23 -12.51
C TYR A 96 -6.34 -2.28 -12.20
N TYR A 97 -6.41 -1.74 -10.98
CA TYR A 97 -7.49 -0.81 -10.60
C TYR A 97 -7.41 0.51 -11.36
N TRP A 98 -6.21 1.01 -11.61
CA TRP A 98 -5.97 2.20 -12.41
C TRP A 98 -6.48 2.03 -13.84
N SER A 99 -6.10 0.93 -14.50
CA SER A 99 -6.59 0.59 -15.85
C SER A 99 -8.10 0.43 -15.87
N LYS A 100 -8.68 -0.16 -14.81
CA LYS A 100 -10.12 -0.35 -14.68
C LYS A 100 -10.88 0.96 -14.49
N LEU A 101 -10.32 1.88 -13.71
CA LEU A 101 -10.91 3.21 -13.53
C LEU A 101 -10.88 4.00 -14.84
N TYR A 102 -9.75 3.99 -15.55
CA TYR A 102 -9.62 4.64 -16.87
C TYR A 102 -10.60 4.05 -17.89
N GLU A 103 -10.70 2.73 -17.99
CA GLU A 103 -11.66 2.04 -18.88
C GLU A 103 -13.12 2.37 -18.53
N SER A 104 -13.45 2.44 -17.24
CA SER A 104 -14.83 2.66 -16.78
C SER A 104 -15.44 4.01 -17.17
N GLN A 105 -14.60 4.97 -17.59
CA GLN A 105 -15.06 6.26 -18.11
C GLN A 105 -15.82 6.13 -19.44
N MET A 106 -15.58 5.04 -20.18
CA MET A 106 -16.05 4.88 -21.55
C MET A 106 -17.25 3.95 -21.65
N LYS A 107 -18.19 4.28 -22.55
CA LYS A 107 -19.24 3.37 -23.00
C LYS A 107 -19.01 2.97 -24.45
N SER A 108 -19.64 1.87 -24.86
CA SER A 108 -19.57 1.41 -26.25
C SER A 108 -20.02 2.51 -27.21
N GLY A 109 -19.14 2.89 -28.14
CA GLY A 109 -19.38 3.94 -29.15
C GLY A 109 -18.88 5.34 -28.76
N ASP A 110 -18.38 5.55 -27.55
CA ASP A 110 -17.78 6.83 -27.16
C ASP A 110 -16.45 7.09 -27.88
N PRO A 111 -16.15 8.35 -28.26
CA PRO A 111 -14.84 8.72 -28.79
C PRO A 111 -13.78 8.82 -27.68
N TYR A 112 -12.55 8.40 -27.98
CA TYR A 112 -11.45 8.34 -26.99
C TYR A 112 -11.02 9.69 -26.42
N ASN A 113 -11.37 10.81 -27.03
CA ASN A 113 -11.06 12.15 -26.51
C ASN A 113 -11.88 12.52 -25.26
N LYS A 114 -12.82 11.67 -24.83
CA LYS A 114 -13.54 11.79 -23.55
C LYS A 114 -12.76 11.25 -22.35
N LEU A 115 -11.63 10.57 -22.58
CA LEU A 115 -10.85 9.98 -21.51
C LEU A 115 -10.13 11.07 -20.74
N GLU A 116 -10.51 11.23 -19.48
CA GLU A 116 -9.93 12.21 -18.58
C GLU A 116 -8.80 11.62 -17.73
N ARG A 117 -7.99 12.52 -17.17
CA ARG A 117 -6.88 12.16 -16.29
C ARG A 117 -7.35 11.24 -15.16
N THR A 118 -6.62 10.16 -14.92
CA THR A 118 -6.89 9.18 -13.88
C THR A 118 -5.70 9.04 -12.93
N VAL A 119 -5.93 9.30 -11.66
CA VAL A 119 -4.95 9.28 -10.59
C VAL A 119 -5.28 8.15 -9.61
N THR A 120 -4.28 7.35 -9.23
CA THR A 120 -4.41 6.43 -8.08
C THR A 120 -3.45 6.80 -6.96
N ILE A 121 -3.97 7.05 -5.77
CA ILE A 121 -3.21 7.40 -4.57
C ILE A 121 -3.22 6.21 -3.62
N ASN A 122 -2.03 5.65 -3.34
CA ASN A 122 -1.84 4.53 -2.43
C ASN A 122 -1.19 5.04 -1.13
N ILE A 123 -1.95 5.10 -0.05
CA ILE A 123 -1.47 5.49 1.28
C ILE A 123 -1.10 4.23 2.06
N LEU A 124 0.16 4.10 2.48
CA LEU A 124 0.72 2.87 3.06
C LEU A 124 1.27 3.12 4.45
N ASN A 125 0.89 2.28 5.41
CA ASN A 125 1.48 2.26 6.75
C ASN A 125 2.72 1.34 6.84
N PHE A 126 3.41 1.12 5.72
CA PHE A 126 4.59 0.25 5.64
C PHE A 126 5.49 0.65 4.47
N THR A 127 6.77 0.29 4.57
CA THR A 127 7.75 0.53 3.52
C THR A 127 7.63 -0.52 2.41
N TYR A 128 7.22 -0.07 1.23
CA TYR A 128 7.09 -0.82 -0.01
C TYR A 128 8.20 -0.48 -1.02
N LEU A 129 8.48 0.80 -1.27
CA LEU A 129 9.48 1.26 -2.23
C LEU A 129 10.87 1.32 -1.58
N LYS A 130 11.53 0.17 -1.43
CA LYS A 130 12.81 0.05 -0.70
C LYS A 130 13.99 0.86 -1.28
N LYS A 131 13.94 1.23 -2.56
CA LYS A 131 15.04 1.95 -3.23
C LYS A 131 14.91 3.48 -3.15
N ASN A 132 13.76 3.99 -2.72
CA ASN A 132 13.48 5.41 -2.69
C ASN A 132 13.11 5.80 -1.27
N ASN A 133 13.81 6.77 -0.69
CA ASN A 133 13.62 7.14 0.72
C ASN A 133 12.54 8.21 0.91
N ARG A 134 12.02 8.81 -0.16
CA ARG A 134 10.90 9.76 -0.05
C ARG A 134 9.66 9.04 0.45
N TYR A 135 8.92 9.67 1.36
CA TYR A 135 7.63 9.16 1.83
C TYR A 135 6.54 9.36 0.76
N HIS A 136 6.59 10.44 -0.02
CA HIS A 136 5.68 10.67 -1.15
C HIS A 136 6.39 10.54 -2.50
N ASN A 137 5.87 9.66 -3.34
CA ASN A 137 6.38 9.35 -4.68
C ASN A 137 5.25 9.37 -5.70
N ALA A 138 5.41 10.15 -6.77
CA ALA A 138 4.48 10.20 -7.89
C ALA A 138 5.15 9.62 -9.15
N TYR A 139 4.40 8.82 -9.91
CA TYR A 139 4.85 8.13 -11.10
C TYR A 139 3.93 8.42 -12.28
N ILE A 140 4.53 8.69 -13.44
CA ILE A 140 3.88 8.99 -14.72
C ILE A 140 4.54 8.18 -15.85
N LEU A 141 3.92 8.12 -17.03
CA LEU A 141 4.45 7.41 -18.19
C LEU A 141 5.54 8.23 -18.91
N LYS A 142 6.70 7.61 -19.12
CA LYS A 142 7.87 8.24 -19.73
C LYS A 142 8.54 7.33 -20.76
N GLU A 143 9.22 7.95 -21.71
CA GLU A 143 10.18 7.29 -22.59
C GLU A 143 11.37 6.77 -21.76
N LYS A 144 11.92 5.60 -22.14
CA LYS A 144 12.87 4.86 -21.31
C LYS A 144 14.27 5.46 -21.26
N GLU A 145 14.74 6.08 -22.34
CA GLU A 145 16.11 6.55 -22.46
C GLU A 145 16.22 8.05 -22.15
N THR A 146 15.35 8.86 -22.75
CA THR A 146 15.30 10.32 -22.64
C THR A 146 14.54 10.81 -21.42
N ASN A 147 13.71 9.96 -20.81
CA ASN A 147 12.74 10.34 -19.77
C ASN A 147 11.73 11.40 -20.20
N GLU A 148 11.50 11.59 -21.51
CA GLU A 148 10.42 12.43 -22.02
C GLU A 148 9.07 11.94 -21.47
N ILE A 149 8.25 12.87 -20.99
CA ILE A 149 6.91 12.54 -20.50
C ILE A 149 6.02 12.29 -21.72
N LEU A 150 5.51 11.07 -21.84
CA LEU A 150 4.58 10.72 -22.91
C LEU A 150 3.22 11.35 -22.64
N THR A 151 2.75 11.26 -21.40
CA THR A 151 1.45 11.78 -20.94
C THR A 151 1.41 11.81 -19.41
N ASP A 152 0.59 12.70 -18.88
CA ASP A 152 0.20 12.84 -17.47
C ASP A 152 -1.28 12.46 -17.22
N LEU A 153 -1.99 11.96 -18.25
CA LEU A 153 -3.34 11.41 -18.13
C LEU A 153 -3.43 10.25 -17.13
N GLU A 154 -2.31 9.60 -16.88
CA GLU A 154 -2.24 8.47 -15.99
C GLU A 154 -1.15 8.77 -14.94
N GLU A 155 -1.57 8.92 -13.68
CA GLU A 155 -0.66 9.12 -12.55
C GLU A 155 -0.89 8.15 -11.37
N ILE A 156 0.21 7.71 -10.73
CA ILE A 156 0.18 6.88 -9.51
C ILE A 156 1.01 7.51 -8.40
N HIS A 157 0.40 7.68 -7.22
CA HIS A 157 1.10 8.07 -6.00
C HIS A 157 1.27 6.89 -5.03
N PHE A 158 2.43 6.86 -4.37
CA PHE A 158 2.69 6.09 -3.16
C PHE A 158 3.05 7.06 -2.04
N ILE A 159 2.27 7.06 -0.97
CA ILE A 159 2.47 7.81 0.26
C ILE A 159 2.77 6.80 1.37
N GLU A 160 4.03 6.57 1.68
CA GLU A 160 4.50 5.62 2.70
C GLU A 160 4.69 6.33 4.04
N LEU A 161 3.64 6.37 4.86
CA LEU A 161 3.61 7.05 6.16
C LEU A 161 4.71 6.57 7.12
N SER A 162 5.17 5.32 6.97
CA SER A 162 6.27 4.76 7.74
C SER A 162 7.64 5.40 7.46
N LYS A 163 7.77 6.21 6.38
CA LYS A 163 9.00 6.92 6.02
C LYS A 163 9.00 8.39 6.45
N LEU A 164 7.86 8.92 6.88
CA LEU A 164 7.80 10.24 7.49
C LEU A 164 8.20 10.08 8.95
N ASP A 165 9.30 10.69 9.37
CA ASP A 165 9.69 10.68 10.78
C ASP A 165 8.83 11.70 11.53
N GLU A 166 8.03 11.25 12.50
CA GLU A 166 7.14 12.15 13.26
C GLU A 166 7.89 12.88 14.37
N ASP A 167 9.03 12.34 14.81
CA ASP A 167 9.89 12.94 15.84
C ASP A 167 10.61 14.20 15.32
N GLU A 168 10.62 14.44 14.00
CA GLU A 168 11.11 15.69 13.40
C GLU A 168 10.18 16.90 13.63
N PHE A 169 8.96 16.69 14.14
CA PHE A 169 7.92 17.71 14.26
C PHE A 169 7.50 17.92 15.72
N GLU A 170 8.36 18.57 16.50
CA GLU A 170 8.11 18.85 17.92
C GLU A 170 7.20 20.06 18.15
N SER A 171 7.02 20.92 17.14
CA SER A 171 6.21 22.14 17.24
C SER A 171 5.37 22.42 15.99
N VAL A 172 4.35 23.27 16.13
CA VAL A 172 3.54 23.76 15.00
C VAL A 172 4.42 24.51 13.99
N GLU A 173 5.42 25.25 14.46
CA GLU A 173 6.34 25.99 13.59
C GLU A 173 7.15 25.05 12.69
N ASP A 174 7.58 23.88 13.18
CA ASP A 174 8.28 22.88 12.38
C ASP A 174 7.39 22.37 11.24
N ILE A 175 6.12 22.08 11.54
CA ILE A 175 5.14 21.64 10.56
C ILE A 175 4.85 22.76 9.55
N GLU A 176 4.60 23.98 10.00
CA GLU A 176 4.31 25.13 9.13
C GLU A 176 5.48 25.43 8.19
N ASN A 177 6.71 25.38 8.71
CA ASN A 177 7.91 25.56 7.91
C ASN A 177 8.05 24.47 6.87
N LYS A 178 7.81 23.21 7.25
CA LYS A 178 7.88 22.09 6.29
C LYS A 178 6.75 22.15 5.27
N SER A 179 5.56 22.59 5.66
CA SER A 179 4.36 22.70 4.82
C SER A 179 4.51 23.69 3.67
N LYS A 180 5.48 24.61 3.75
CA LYS A 180 5.84 25.51 2.62
C LYS A 180 6.42 24.73 1.43
N GLU A 181 7.12 23.63 1.71
CA GLU A 181 7.72 22.76 0.68
C GLU A 181 6.85 21.55 0.39
N ASP A 182 6.19 21.01 1.42
CA ASP A 182 5.43 19.78 1.36
C ASP A 182 4.10 19.93 2.09
N LYS A 183 3.08 20.36 1.34
CA LYS A 183 1.74 20.63 1.89
C LYS A 183 1.06 19.39 2.46
N LEU A 184 1.54 18.18 2.14
CA LEU A 184 0.97 16.92 2.59
C LEU A 184 1.35 16.57 4.04
N VAL A 185 2.40 17.19 4.60
CA VAL A 185 2.91 16.86 5.94
C VAL A 185 1.84 16.92 7.04
N PRO A 186 1.03 17.99 7.17
CA PRO A 186 -0.07 18.05 8.15
C PRO A 186 -1.02 16.86 8.09
N TRP A 187 -1.45 16.48 6.88
CA TRP A 187 -2.36 15.37 6.67
C TRP A 187 -1.70 14.02 6.95
N ALA A 188 -0.42 13.85 6.57
CA ALA A 188 0.33 12.65 6.87
C ALA A 188 0.53 12.45 8.38
N LEU A 189 0.81 13.53 9.12
CA LEU A 189 0.91 13.51 10.59
C LEU A 189 -0.45 13.23 11.25
N PHE A 190 -1.53 13.85 10.76
CA PHE A 190 -2.89 13.56 11.22
C PHE A 190 -3.24 12.07 11.07
N LEU A 191 -2.90 11.45 9.93
CA LEU A 191 -3.13 10.01 9.74
C LEU A 191 -2.24 9.15 10.65
N LYS A 192 -1.03 9.61 10.99
CA LYS A 192 -0.13 8.87 11.88
C LYS A 192 -0.59 8.96 13.34
N ASN A 193 -0.80 10.16 13.85
CA ASN A 193 -1.12 10.44 15.25
C ASN A 193 -2.05 11.67 15.39
N PRO A 194 -3.37 11.49 15.19
CA PRO A 194 -4.33 12.60 15.24
C PRO A 194 -4.48 13.22 16.63
N GLN A 195 -4.00 12.56 17.69
CA GLN A 195 -4.18 12.99 19.09
C GLN A 195 -2.95 13.67 19.68
N SER A 196 -1.85 13.81 18.93
CA SER A 196 -0.66 14.51 19.41
C SER A 196 -0.96 15.97 19.75
N GLU A 197 -0.24 16.52 20.72
CA GLU A 197 -0.44 17.91 21.17
C GLU A 197 -0.20 18.90 20.03
N VAL A 198 0.83 18.66 19.23
CA VAL A 198 1.14 19.48 18.05
C VAL A 198 0.00 19.44 17.02
N MET A 199 -0.64 18.28 16.83
CA MET A 199 -1.79 18.14 15.92
C MET A 199 -2.98 18.98 16.40
N LYS A 200 -3.32 18.91 17.70
CA LYS A 200 -4.41 19.71 18.27
C LYS A 200 -4.19 21.22 18.12
N MET A 201 -2.94 21.67 18.23
CA MET A 201 -2.60 23.08 17.99
C MET A 201 -2.70 23.45 16.50
N LEU A 202 -2.28 22.55 15.60
CA LEU A 202 -2.35 22.79 14.15
C LEU A 202 -3.79 22.89 13.63
N GLU A 203 -4.72 22.15 14.24
CA GLU A 203 -6.16 22.24 13.96
C GLU A 203 -6.72 23.66 14.19
N GLU A 204 -6.16 24.45 15.09
CA GLU A 204 -6.60 25.84 15.30
C GLU A 204 -6.32 26.76 14.10
N GLY A 205 -5.28 26.42 13.31
CA GLY A 205 -4.86 27.17 12.13
C GLY A 205 -5.36 26.58 10.80
N MET A 206 -5.81 25.32 10.77
CA MET A 206 -6.24 24.61 9.57
C MET A 206 -7.67 24.10 9.69
N LYS A 207 -8.62 24.85 9.11
CA LYS A 207 -10.06 24.58 9.22
C LYS A 207 -10.43 23.16 8.78
N GLU A 208 -9.96 22.73 7.63
CA GLU A 208 -10.32 21.44 7.03
C GLU A 208 -9.74 20.27 7.84
N LEU A 209 -8.59 20.49 8.46
CA LEU A 209 -7.93 19.51 9.32
C LEU A 209 -8.68 19.37 10.66
N LYS A 210 -9.13 20.50 11.23
CA LYS A 210 -10.02 20.52 12.38
C LYS A 210 -11.34 19.80 12.10
N GLU A 211 -11.94 20.04 10.94
CA GLU A 211 -13.18 19.35 10.54
C GLU A 211 -12.97 17.83 10.44
N ALA A 212 -11.82 17.39 9.93
CA ALA A 212 -11.44 15.99 9.90
C ALA A 212 -11.27 15.39 11.31
N ALA A 213 -10.63 16.12 12.22
CA ALA A 213 -10.43 15.72 13.61
C ALA A 213 -11.76 15.63 14.38
N GLU A 214 -12.63 16.63 14.28
CA GLU A 214 -13.97 16.63 14.88
C GLU A 214 -14.81 15.47 14.36
N ARG A 215 -14.72 15.19 13.06
CA ARG A 215 -15.42 14.06 12.45
C ARG A 215 -14.89 12.72 12.97
N LEU A 216 -13.57 12.58 13.10
CA LEU A 216 -12.95 11.40 13.69
C LEU A 216 -13.39 11.22 15.15
N GLU A 217 -13.49 12.28 15.93
CA GLU A 217 -13.98 12.28 17.31
C GLU A 217 -15.43 11.80 17.38
N ILE A 218 -16.32 12.34 16.54
CA ILE A 218 -17.74 11.93 16.47
C ILE A 218 -17.86 10.45 16.13
N LEU A 219 -17.14 10.00 15.10
CA LEU A 219 -17.11 8.60 14.69
C LEU A 219 -16.57 7.69 15.79
N SER A 220 -15.62 8.18 16.57
CA SER A 220 -15.08 7.44 17.70
C SER A 220 -16.11 7.28 18.82
N HIS A 221 -17.05 8.19 19.00
CA HIS A 221 -18.10 8.06 20.03
C HIS A 221 -19.37 7.34 19.55
N ASP A 222 -19.41 6.92 18.28
CA ASP A 222 -20.54 6.18 17.70
C ASP A 222 -20.39 4.67 17.94
N GLU A 223 -21.35 4.08 18.66
CA GLU A 223 -21.31 2.67 19.09
C GLU A 223 -21.27 1.70 17.91
N GLU A 224 -22.10 1.91 16.89
CA GLU A 224 -22.12 1.08 15.68
C GLU A 224 -20.77 1.16 14.93
N THR A 225 -20.20 2.36 14.81
CA THR A 225 -18.88 2.56 14.19
C THR A 225 -17.78 1.86 14.99
N ARG A 226 -17.83 1.90 16.34
CA ARG A 226 -16.89 1.16 17.19
C ARG A 226 -17.00 -0.35 16.99
N GLU A 227 -18.20 -0.92 16.94
CA GLU A 227 -18.39 -2.35 16.68
C GLU A 227 -17.81 -2.78 15.32
N ILE A 228 -18.06 -1.99 14.28
CA ILE A 228 -17.51 -2.24 12.93
C ILE A 228 -15.97 -2.15 12.97
N TYR A 229 -15.43 -1.16 13.67
CA TYR A 229 -14.00 -0.97 13.83
C TYR A 229 -13.34 -2.16 14.54
N GLU A 230 -13.89 -2.62 15.67
CA GLU A 230 -13.39 -3.77 16.41
C GLU A 230 -13.44 -5.05 15.57
N SER A 231 -14.54 -5.26 14.83
CA SER A 231 -14.67 -6.36 13.87
C SER A 231 -13.61 -6.30 12.77
N ARG A 232 -13.35 -5.10 12.23
CA ARG A 232 -12.31 -4.88 11.21
C ARG A 232 -10.92 -5.14 11.78
N GLN A 233 -10.62 -4.66 12.98
CA GLN A 233 -9.36 -4.90 13.68
C GLN A 233 -9.13 -6.40 13.93
N LYS A 234 -10.18 -7.13 14.35
CA LYS A 234 -10.10 -8.58 14.52
C LYS A 234 -9.81 -9.29 13.19
N ALA A 235 -10.52 -8.95 12.11
CA ALA A 235 -10.26 -9.51 10.80
C ALA A 235 -8.83 -9.23 10.31
N ILE A 236 -8.34 -8.02 10.58
CA ILE A 236 -6.94 -7.65 10.35
C ILE A 236 -6.03 -8.54 11.20
N HIS A 237 -6.25 -8.68 12.51
CA HIS A 237 -5.41 -9.51 13.37
C HIS A 237 -5.34 -10.96 12.88
N ASP A 238 -6.50 -11.58 12.59
CA ASP A 238 -6.58 -12.95 12.08
C ASP A 238 -5.79 -13.12 10.77
N GLN A 239 -5.86 -12.13 9.86
CA GLN A 239 -5.05 -12.13 8.65
C GLN A 239 -3.54 -12.03 8.93
N ILE A 240 -3.09 -11.26 9.94
CA ILE A 240 -1.67 -11.23 10.33
C ILE A 240 -1.24 -12.61 10.77
N THR A 241 -2.00 -13.22 11.69
CA THR A 241 -1.67 -14.50 12.29
C THR A 241 -1.56 -15.57 11.21
N ASN A 242 -2.54 -15.67 10.31
CA ASN A 242 -2.52 -16.62 9.21
C ASN A 242 -1.31 -16.43 8.27
N ILE A 243 -0.94 -15.19 7.95
CA ILE A 243 0.22 -14.90 7.08
C ILE A 243 1.53 -15.25 7.81
N GLN A 244 1.64 -14.95 9.10
CA GLN A 244 2.83 -15.25 9.90
C GLN A 244 3.03 -16.76 10.04
N GLU A 245 1.95 -17.51 10.31
CA GLU A 245 1.96 -18.97 10.37
C GLU A 245 2.36 -19.57 9.02
N ALA A 246 1.73 -19.14 7.93
CA ALA A 246 2.08 -19.60 6.58
C ALA A 246 3.54 -19.28 6.20
N ALA A 247 4.05 -18.11 6.58
CA ALA A 247 5.45 -17.73 6.34
C ALA A 247 6.43 -18.59 7.17
N LYS A 248 6.03 -18.97 8.39
CA LYS A 248 6.81 -19.87 9.25
C LYS A 248 6.86 -21.27 8.66
N GLU A 249 5.72 -21.83 8.29
CA GLU A 249 5.63 -23.15 7.64
C GLU A 249 6.45 -23.18 6.33
N ALA A 250 6.28 -22.20 5.46
CA ALA A 250 7.04 -22.09 4.21
C ALA A 250 8.56 -21.99 4.46
N ARG A 251 8.98 -21.33 5.55
CA ARG A 251 10.39 -21.25 5.93
C ARG A 251 10.92 -22.60 6.44
N GLU A 252 10.14 -23.32 7.25
CA GLU A 252 10.49 -24.65 7.75
C GLU A 252 10.62 -25.66 6.61
N GLU A 253 9.63 -25.71 5.70
CA GLU A 253 9.67 -26.53 4.49
C GLU A 253 10.86 -26.17 3.59
N GLY A 254 11.10 -24.88 3.37
CA GLY A 254 12.23 -24.40 2.58
C GLY A 254 13.59 -24.78 3.17
N LEU A 255 13.71 -24.78 4.49
CA LEU A 255 14.93 -25.20 5.20
C LEU A 255 15.12 -26.71 5.09
N GLU A 256 14.07 -27.51 5.28
CA GLU A 256 14.13 -28.96 5.14
C GLU A 256 14.47 -29.38 3.69
N GLU A 257 13.84 -28.77 2.69
CA GLU A 257 14.14 -29.02 1.29
C GLU A 257 15.57 -28.57 0.93
N GLY A 258 16.01 -27.43 1.48
CA GLY A 258 17.37 -26.93 1.36
C GLY A 258 18.40 -27.90 1.91
N GLU A 259 18.17 -28.44 3.11
CA GLU A 259 19.03 -29.46 3.72
C GLU A 259 19.05 -30.77 2.91
N LYS A 260 17.90 -31.24 2.43
CA LYS A 260 17.81 -32.44 1.58
C LYS A 260 18.61 -32.25 0.27
N LYS A 261 18.44 -31.10 -0.40
CA LYS A 261 19.19 -30.74 -1.61
C LYS A 261 20.69 -30.61 -1.31
N GLY A 262 21.06 -29.98 -0.19
CA GLY A 262 22.45 -29.85 0.27
C GLY A 262 23.12 -31.20 0.50
N ARG A 263 22.49 -32.07 1.31
CA ARG A 263 22.97 -33.44 1.56
C ARG A 263 23.10 -34.25 0.27
N LYS A 264 22.15 -34.12 -0.68
CA LYS A 264 22.24 -34.80 -1.97
C LYS A 264 23.40 -34.28 -2.83
N LYS A 265 23.62 -32.96 -2.86
CA LYS A 265 24.75 -32.35 -3.58
C LYS A 265 26.09 -32.80 -3.00
N GLU A 266 26.24 -32.79 -1.68
CA GLU A 266 27.46 -33.25 -1.00
C GLU A 266 27.75 -34.72 -1.33
N LYS A 267 26.74 -35.61 -1.25
CA LYS A 267 26.89 -37.01 -1.66
C LYS A 267 27.35 -37.16 -3.11
N ILE A 268 26.81 -36.35 -4.02
CA ILE A 268 27.21 -36.35 -5.43
C ILE A 268 28.65 -35.87 -5.60
N GLU A 269 29.08 -34.81 -4.90
CA GLU A 269 30.47 -34.33 -4.98
C GLU A 269 31.45 -35.36 -4.43
N VAL A 270 31.14 -35.97 -3.28
CA VAL A 270 31.94 -37.06 -2.71
C VAL A 270 32.02 -38.25 -3.68
N ALA A 271 30.90 -38.64 -4.29
CA ALA A 271 30.88 -39.72 -5.28
C ALA A 271 31.74 -39.42 -6.51
N LYS A 272 31.76 -38.15 -6.98
CA LYS A 272 32.63 -37.73 -8.09
C LYS A 272 34.11 -37.83 -7.73
N GLU A 273 34.51 -37.40 -6.54
CA GLU A 273 35.89 -37.53 -6.09
C GLU A 273 36.28 -39.02 -5.94
N MET A 274 35.41 -39.85 -5.38
CA MET A 274 35.65 -41.30 -5.30
C MET A 274 35.77 -41.99 -6.68
N LEU A 275 34.99 -41.54 -7.67
CA LEU A 275 35.12 -42.02 -9.05
C LEU A 275 36.48 -41.63 -9.66
N LYS A 276 36.96 -40.40 -9.42
CA LYS A 276 38.29 -39.95 -9.87
C LYS A 276 39.42 -40.78 -9.26
N ASP A 277 39.27 -41.17 -7.99
CA ASP A 277 40.22 -42.03 -7.27
C ASP A 277 40.12 -43.52 -7.67
N GLY A 278 39.24 -43.88 -8.61
CA GLY A 278 39.14 -45.23 -9.17
C GLY A 278 38.41 -46.23 -8.27
N LEU A 279 37.58 -45.78 -7.33
CA LEU A 279 36.76 -46.68 -6.53
C LEU A 279 35.66 -47.33 -7.39
N SER A 280 35.34 -48.61 -7.09
CA SER A 280 34.25 -49.30 -7.76
C SER A 280 32.89 -48.72 -7.39
N ILE A 281 31.93 -48.79 -8.31
CA ILE A 281 30.54 -48.34 -8.12
C ILE A 281 29.93 -48.93 -6.85
N GLU A 282 30.23 -50.19 -6.54
CA GLU A 282 29.75 -50.89 -5.35
C GLU A 282 30.29 -50.30 -4.03
N LYS A 283 31.56 -49.84 -4.02
CA LYS A 283 32.11 -49.13 -2.86
C LYS A 283 31.50 -47.74 -2.73
N ILE A 284 31.30 -47.03 -3.83
CA ILE A 284 30.73 -45.68 -3.85
C ILE A 284 29.27 -45.71 -3.36
N GLU A 285 28.48 -46.66 -3.84
CA GLU A 285 27.11 -46.92 -3.37
C GLU A 285 27.08 -47.13 -1.85
N LYS A 286 28.00 -47.96 -1.33
CA LYS A 286 28.11 -48.23 0.11
C LYS A 286 28.44 -46.99 0.96
N PHE A 287 29.26 -46.07 0.47
CA PHE A 287 29.70 -44.90 1.25
C PHE A 287 28.78 -43.68 1.10
N THR A 288 28.15 -43.50 -0.06
CA THR A 288 27.35 -42.30 -0.37
C THR A 288 25.85 -42.55 -0.22
N ASN A 289 25.43 -43.82 -0.18
CA ASN A 289 24.02 -44.24 -0.27
C ASN A 289 23.32 -43.66 -1.53
N LEU A 290 24.07 -43.41 -2.61
CA LEU A 290 23.52 -43.13 -3.93
C LEU A 290 23.23 -44.45 -4.65
N THR A 291 22.18 -44.49 -5.45
CA THR A 291 21.87 -45.67 -6.25
C THR A 291 22.92 -45.90 -7.35
N LYS A 292 23.11 -47.15 -7.79
CA LYS A 292 24.02 -47.44 -8.92
C LYS A 292 23.69 -46.63 -10.18
N GLU A 293 22.42 -46.35 -10.43
CA GLU A 293 21.96 -45.56 -11.57
C GLU A 293 22.35 -44.08 -11.43
N GLU A 294 22.15 -43.48 -10.25
CA GLU A 294 22.64 -42.13 -9.95
C GLU A 294 24.16 -42.01 -10.11
N ILE A 295 24.93 -43.02 -9.66
CA ILE A 295 26.40 -43.02 -9.79
C ILE A 295 26.82 -43.17 -11.26
N LYS A 296 26.18 -44.05 -12.05
CA LYS A 296 26.48 -44.22 -13.48
C LYS A 296 26.21 -42.93 -14.27
N ASN A 297 25.12 -42.22 -13.95
CA ASN A 297 24.79 -40.95 -14.57
C ASN A 297 25.82 -39.84 -14.28
N LEU A 298 26.68 -39.98 -13.26
CA LEU A 298 27.79 -39.07 -13.00
C LEU A 298 29.02 -39.32 -13.88
N ILE A 299 29.09 -40.48 -14.54
CA ILE A 299 30.18 -40.88 -15.45
C ILE A 299 29.86 -40.45 -16.89
N GLU A 300 28.59 -40.35 -17.25
CA GLU A 300 28.11 -39.99 -18.59
C GLU A 300 28.06 -38.47 -18.87
N LYS A 301 28.52 -37.63 -17.93
CA LYS A 301 28.64 -36.17 -18.06
C LYS A 301 30.09 -35.73 -17.91
#